data_AF-A0A348YAN0-F1
#
_entry.id   AF-A0A348YAN0-F1
#
_cell.length_a   1.000
_cell.length_b   1.000
_cell.length_c   1.000
_cell.angle_alpha   90.00
_cell.angle_beta   90.00
_cell.angle_gamma   90.00
#
_symmetry.space_group_name_H-M   'P 1'
#
loop_
_entity.id
_entity.type
_entity.pdbx_description
1 polymer ?
#
loop_
_entity_poly.entity_id
_entity_poly.type
_entity_poly.pdbx_seq_one_letter_code
_entity_poly.pdbx_strand_id
1 'polypeptide(L)'
;MKQSESITDLATALCLAQAEMGGAIKDSNNPFFKSSYADLTSVIKVIKEPFAKYGLSFVQLPVTSAGGNGIGVSTMLMHKSGQWLQGEYLLPMDKVTPQGAASSIT
;
A
#
# COMPACT_ATOMS: atom_id res chain seq x y z
N MET A 1 -1.14 9.77 9.81
CA MET A 1 -2.40 9.32 9.18
C MET A 1 -3.27 10.54 8.96
N LYS A 2 -3.86 10.68 7.77
CA LYS A 2 -4.78 11.77 7.39
C LYS A 2 -6.03 11.15 6.77
N GLN A 3 -7.18 11.80 6.88
CA GLN A 3 -8.43 11.32 6.31
C GLN A 3 -9.37 12.47 5.95
N SER A 4 -10.41 12.17 5.18
CA SER A 4 -11.58 13.06 5.00
C SER A 4 -12.32 13.29 6.33
N GLU A 5 -13.19 14.30 6.36
CA GLU A 5 -13.99 14.65 7.56
C GLU A 5 -14.79 13.47 8.13
N SER A 6 -15.25 12.59 7.24
CA SER A 6 -15.87 11.32 7.57
C SER A 6 -15.28 10.20 6.72
N ILE A 7 -15.30 8.98 7.24
CA ILE A 7 -14.86 7.75 6.56
C ILE A 7 -15.93 6.65 6.60
N THR A 8 -17.19 6.96 6.91
CA THR A 8 -18.24 5.95 7.12
C THR A 8 -18.45 5.03 5.91
N ASP A 9 -18.56 5.59 4.71
CA ASP A 9 -18.78 4.80 3.49
C ASP A 9 -17.52 4.04 3.11
N LEU A 10 -16.35 4.67 3.25
CA LEU A 10 -15.06 4.05 3.00
C LEU A 10 -14.83 2.86 3.93
N ALA A 11 -15.10 3.02 5.23
CA ALA A 11 -14.93 1.96 6.23
C ALA A 11 -15.92 0.82 5.99
N THR A 12 -17.17 1.14 5.64
CA THR A 12 -18.20 0.14 5.31
C THR A 12 -17.80 -0.66 4.06
N ALA A 13 -17.42 0.03 2.98
CA ALA A 13 -16.94 -0.59 1.75
C ALA A 13 -15.70 -1.45 1.99
N LEU A 14 -14.74 -0.96 2.78
CA LEU A 14 -13.51 -1.67 3.10
C LEU A 14 -13.79 -2.95 3.91
N CYS A 15 -14.69 -2.88 4.90
CA CYS A 15 -15.12 -4.04 5.67
C CYS A 15 -15.70 -5.14 4.78
N LEU A 16 -16.61 -4.78 3.86
CA LEU A 16 -17.21 -5.72 2.92
C LEU A 16 -16.18 -6.28 1.93
N ALA A 17 -15.30 -5.43 1.41
CA ALA A 17 -14.25 -5.86 0.48
C ALA A 17 -13.29 -6.85 1.17
N GLN A 18 -12.87 -6.57 2.40
CA GLN A 18 -11.98 -7.45 3.16
C GLN A 18 -12.61 -8.80 3.51
N ALA A 19 -13.93 -8.87 3.68
CA ALA A 19 -14.63 -10.13 3.88
C ALA A 19 -14.58 -11.04 2.63
N GLU A 20 -14.41 -10.47 1.43
CA GLU A 20 -14.31 -11.21 0.17
C GLU A 20 -12.87 -11.46 -0.30
N MET A 21 -11.89 -10.73 0.26
CA MET A 21 -10.48 -10.94 -0.06
C MET A 21 -10.01 -12.29 0.47
N GLY A 22 -9.46 -13.11 -0.42
CA GLY A 22 -8.72 -14.31 -0.05
C GLY A 22 -7.32 -14.01 0.50
N GLY A 23 -6.55 -15.06 0.79
CA GLY A 23 -5.13 -14.92 1.07
C GLY A 23 -4.32 -14.74 -0.21
N ALA A 24 -3.40 -13.77 -0.24
CA ALA A 24 -2.42 -13.68 -1.32
C ALA A 24 -1.51 -14.91 -1.30
N ILE A 25 -1.40 -15.60 -2.44
CA ILE A 25 -0.62 -16.82 -2.58
C ILE A 25 0.87 -16.47 -2.44
N LYS A 26 1.58 -17.15 -1.54
CA LYS A 26 3.03 -16.99 -1.33
C LYS A 26 3.82 -17.92 -2.25
N ASP A 27 3.74 -17.73 -3.56
CA ASP A 27 4.38 -18.60 -4.55
C ASP A 27 5.74 -18.08 -5.05
N SER A 28 6.13 -16.86 -4.69
CA SER A 28 7.40 -16.27 -5.09
C SER A 28 8.53 -16.65 -4.15
N ASN A 29 9.65 -17.11 -4.71
CA ASN A 29 10.81 -17.56 -3.94
C ASN A 29 11.89 -16.49 -3.87
N ASN A 30 12.33 -16.16 -2.66
CA ASN A 30 13.49 -15.33 -2.42
C ASN A 30 14.74 -16.21 -2.21
N PRO A 31 15.67 -16.31 -3.18
CA PRO A 31 16.85 -17.18 -3.06
C PRO A 31 17.86 -16.72 -2.01
N PHE A 32 17.86 -15.43 -1.66
CA PHE A 32 18.76 -14.86 -0.65
C PHE A 32 18.31 -15.19 0.77
N PHE A 33 16.99 -15.10 1.02
CA PHE A 33 16.41 -15.32 2.35
C PHE A 33 15.77 -16.71 2.51
N LYS A 34 15.83 -17.56 1.48
CA LYS A 34 15.25 -18.92 1.44
C LYS A 34 13.79 -18.96 1.90
N SER A 35 13.02 -17.94 1.54
CA SER A 35 11.65 -17.76 1.98
C SER A 35 10.70 -17.55 0.81
N SER A 36 9.48 -18.07 0.97
CA SER A 36 8.36 -17.83 0.06
C SER A 36 7.61 -16.56 0.49
N TYR A 37 7.34 -15.66 -0.45
CA TYR A 37 6.61 -14.41 -0.22
C TYR A 37 5.45 -14.26 -1.23
N ALA A 38 4.45 -13.46 -0.85
CA ALA A 38 3.41 -13.05 -1.78
C ALA A 38 3.93 -11.84 -2.55
N ASP A 39 4.04 -11.96 -3.88
CA ASP A 39 4.48 -10.83 -4.70
C ASP A 39 3.36 -9.78 -4.83
N LEU A 40 3.72 -8.58 -5.29
CA LEU A 40 2.75 -7.51 -5.50
C LEU A 40 1.61 -7.92 -6.45
N THR A 41 1.90 -8.77 -7.45
CA THR A 41 0.90 -9.25 -8.42
C THR A 41 -0.17 -10.11 -7.76
N SER A 42 0.23 -11.01 -6.86
CA SER A 42 -0.64 -11.89 -6.09
C SER A 42 -1.54 -11.07 -5.16
N VAL A 43 -0.99 -10.04 -4.53
CA VAL A 43 -1.76 -9.10 -3.70
C VAL A 43 -2.76 -8.32 -4.55
N ILE A 44 -2.33 -7.75 -5.69
CA ILE A 44 -3.20 -7.01 -6.61
C ILE A 44 -4.35 -7.89 -7.11
N LYS A 45 -4.09 -9.15 -7.48
CA LYS A 45 -5.12 -10.09 -7.93
C LYS A 45 -6.22 -10.30 -6.89
N VAL A 46 -5.85 -10.44 -5.62
CA VAL A 46 -6.79 -10.67 -4.52
C VAL A 46 -7.64 -9.44 -4.22
N ILE A 47 -7.07 -8.24 -4.31
CA ILE A 47 -7.80 -7.02 -3.94
C ILE A 47 -8.62 -6.43 -5.09
N LYS A 48 -8.24 -6.69 -6.35
CA LYS A 48 -8.79 -6.00 -7.53
C LYS A 48 -10.30 -6.16 -7.67
N GLU A 49 -10.82 -7.38 -7.56
CA GLU A 49 -12.26 -7.65 -7.69
C GLU A 49 -13.07 -7.05 -6.52
N PRO A 50 -12.73 -7.34 -5.25
CA PRO A 50 -13.43 -6.74 -4.11
C PRO A 50 -13.37 -5.21 -4.13
N PHE A 51 -12.21 -4.61 -4.43
CA PHE A 51 -12.09 -3.16 -4.50
C PHE A 51 -12.98 -2.56 -5.59
N ALA A 52 -12.97 -3.12 -6.80
CA ALA A 52 -13.83 -2.64 -7.88
C ALA A 52 -15.32 -2.77 -7.52
N LYS A 53 -15.73 -3.90 -6.93
CA LYS A 53 -17.11 -4.18 -6.51
C LYS A 53 -17.63 -3.18 -5.48
N TYR A 54 -16.79 -2.83 -4.50
CA TYR A 54 -17.17 -1.91 -3.41
C TYR A 54 -16.75 -0.45 -3.67
N GLY A 55 -16.30 -0.12 -4.88
CA GLY A 55 -15.97 1.26 -5.26
C GLY A 55 -14.76 1.82 -4.52
N LEU A 56 -13.79 0.96 -4.20
CA LEU A 56 -12.52 1.30 -3.57
C LEU A 56 -11.41 1.40 -4.62
N SER A 57 -10.46 2.29 -4.37
CA SER A 57 -9.23 2.43 -5.15
C SER A 57 -8.09 2.89 -4.25
N PHE A 58 -6.85 2.71 -4.68
CA PHE A 58 -5.69 3.19 -3.94
C PHE A 58 -4.63 3.79 -4.87
N VAL A 59 -3.82 4.69 -4.32
CA VAL A 59 -2.63 5.23 -4.98
C VAL A 59 -1.47 5.19 -4.01
N GLN A 60 -0.27 4.91 -4.54
CA GLN A 60 0.98 4.92 -3.80
C GLN A 60 1.94 5.90 -4.47
N LEU A 61 2.42 6.88 -3.73
CA LEU A 61 3.33 7.92 -4.21
C LEU A 61 4.60 7.93 -3.35
N PRO A 62 5.79 8.09 -3.95
CA PRO A 62 7.01 8.25 -3.19
C PRO A 62 6.96 9.55 -2.40
N VAL A 63 7.49 9.52 -1.18
CA VAL A 63 7.66 10.69 -0.31
C VAL A 63 9.05 10.71 0.29
N THR A 64 9.53 11.91 0.61
CA THR A 64 10.84 12.14 1.21
C THR A 64 10.65 12.80 2.58
N SER A 65 11.47 12.41 3.57
CA SER A 65 11.45 13.04 4.88
C SER A 65 11.90 14.50 4.83
N ALA A 66 11.51 15.27 5.85
CA ALA A 66 12.08 16.59 6.07
C ALA A 66 13.61 16.49 6.20
N GLY A 67 14.33 17.25 5.37
CA GLY A 67 15.80 17.21 5.32
C GLY A 67 16.39 16.22 4.32
N GLY A 68 15.59 15.45 3.58
CA GLY A 68 16.08 14.68 2.42
C GLY A 68 16.79 13.37 2.72
N ASN A 69 16.87 12.95 3.98
CA ASN A 69 17.67 11.77 4.42
C ASN A 69 16.84 10.49 4.63
N GLY A 70 15.55 10.54 4.33
CA GLY A 70 14.65 9.39 4.40
C GLY A 70 13.70 9.38 3.22
N ILE A 71 13.27 8.18 2.84
CA ILE A 71 12.34 7.95 1.73
C ILE A 71 11.25 6.99 2.20
N GLY A 72 10.08 7.05 1.61
CA GLY A 72 9.05 6.05 1.81
C GLY A 72 7.88 6.25 0.88
N VAL A 73 6.73 5.72 1.27
CA VAL A 73 5.53 5.71 0.43
C VAL A 73 4.36 6.33 1.20
N SER A 74 3.66 7.21 0.52
CA SER A 74 2.32 7.64 0.90
C SER A 74 1.31 6.76 0.20
N THR A 75 0.51 6.03 0.97
CA THR A 75 -0.58 5.20 0.46
C THR A 75 -1.90 5.87 0.80
N MET A 76 -2.70 6.20 -0.21
CA MET A 76 -4.05 6.74 -0.04
C MET A 76 -5.07 5.74 -0.58
N LEU A 77 -6.02 5.36 0.27
CA LEU A 77 -7.22 4.60 -0.07
C LEU A 77 -8.37 5.59 -0.29
N MET A 78 -9.16 5.38 -1.35
CA MET A 78 -10.24 6.25 -1.76
C MET A 78 -11.50 5.43 -2.05
N HIS A 79 -12.66 5.96 -1.70
CA HIS A 79 -13.96 5.39 -2.03
C HIS A 79 -14.70 6.30 -3.02
N LYS A 80 -15.60 5.74 -3.85
CA LYS A 80 -16.40 6.47 -4.83
C LYS A 80 -17.24 7.62 -4.27
N SER A 81 -17.51 7.65 -2.96
CA SER A 81 -18.18 8.79 -2.30
C SER A 81 -17.28 10.01 -2.10
N GLY A 82 -15.98 9.90 -2.42
CA GLY A 82 -14.98 10.95 -2.20
C GLY A 82 -14.29 10.86 -0.83
N GLN A 83 -14.71 9.93 0.03
CA GLN A 83 -14.03 9.66 1.30
C GLN A 83 -12.68 8.99 1.06
N TRP A 84 -11.70 9.32 1.88
CA TRP A 84 -10.33 8.84 1.72
C TRP A 84 -9.60 8.70 3.05
N LEU A 85 -8.60 7.82 3.06
CA LEU A 85 -7.69 7.58 4.16
C LEU A 85 -6.26 7.49 3.63
N GLN A 86 -5.31 8.19 4.26
CA GLN A 86 -3.92 8.24 3.84
C GLN A 86 -2.97 7.93 5.00
N GLY A 87 -2.04 7.02 4.72
CA GLY A 87 -0.93 6.67 5.59
C GLY A 87 0.40 6.92 4.89
N GLU A 88 1.40 7.33 5.65
CA GLU A 88 2.78 7.48 5.20
C GLU A 88 3.67 6.65 6.10
N TYR A 89 4.65 5.97 5.50
CA TYR A 89 5.80 5.45 6.22
C TYR A 89 7.06 6.04 5.61
N LEU A 90 8.08 6.21 6.43
CA LEU A 90 9.39 6.72 6.04
C LEU A 90 10.45 5.78 6.62
N LEU A 91 11.47 5.50 5.84
CA LEU A 91 12.65 4.76 6.25
C LEU A 91 13.89 5.63 6.04
N PRO A 92 14.88 5.57 6.96
CA PRO A 92 16.15 6.24 6.75
C PRO A 92 16.86 5.63 5.53
N MET A 93 17.54 6.47 4.76
CA MET A 93 18.43 6.01 3.71
C MET A 93 19.83 5.77 4.30
N ASP A 94 20.45 4.63 4.00
CA ASP A 94 21.85 4.38 4.35
C ASP A 94 22.79 5.38 3.63
N LYS A 95 22.47 5.70 2.36
CA LYS A 95 23.16 6.70 1.54
C LYS A 95 22.18 7.49 0.70
N VAL A 96 22.37 8.81 0.61
CA VAL A 96 21.56 9.71 -0.23
C VAL A 96 21.97 9.55 -1.70
N THR A 97 21.56 8.45 -2.29
CA THR A 97 21.83 8.05 -3.68
C THR A 97 20.58 7.38 -4.26
N PRO A 98 20.41 7.31 -5.59
CA PRO A 98 19.27 6.62 -6.20
C PRO A 98 19.14 5.16 -5.75
N GLN A 99 20.25 4.44 -5.60
CA GLN A 99 20.27 3.05 -5.15
C GLN A 99 19.90 2.94 -3.66
N GLY A 100 20.44 3.81 -2.81
CA GLY A 100 20.08 3.84 -1.39
C GLY A 100 18.60 4.17 -1.16
N ALA A 101 18.05 5.07 -1.99
CA ALA A 101 16.62 5.36 -2.01
C ALA A 101 15.78 4.15 -2.43
N ALA A 102 16.16 3.48 -3.53
CA ALA A 102 15.46 2.29 -4.04
C ALA A 102 15.47 1.13 -3.03
N SER A 103 16.63 0.83 -2.42
CA SER A 103 16.75 -0.25 -1.44
C SER A 103 15.98 -0.02 -0.14
N SER A 104 15.68 1.25 0.19
CA SER A 104 14.90 1.60 1.37
C SER A 104 13.39 1.58 1.11
N ILE A 105 12.93 1.64 -0.15
CA ILE A 105 11.50 1.80 -0.49
C ILE A 105 10.87 0.53 -1.10
N THR A 106 11.64 -0.31 -1.80
CA THR A 106 11.19 -1.55 -2.47
C THR A 106 12.06 -2.73 -2.10
#